data_AF-A0A949XPV2-F1
#
_entry.id   AF-A0A949XPV2-F1
#
_cell.length_a   1.000
_cell.length_b   1.000
_cell.length_c   1.000
_cell.angle_alpha   90.00
_cell.angle_beta   90.00
_cell.angle_gamma   90.00
#
_symmetry.space_group_name_H-M   'P 1'
#
loop_
_entity.id
_entity.type
_entity.pdbx_description
1 polymer ?
#
loop_
_entity_poly.entity_id
_entity_poly.type
_entity_poly.pdbx_seq_one_letter_code
_entity_poly.pdbx_strand_id
1 'polypeptide(L)'
;PHIVKTAMAMSNLRGGGFIIVGVGPSGTDGLTRTGISSDHLATYDSDDLLAKINRFSSPAVNAMVATVEHNNIEYLVIAVQEFERTPVICRRDGQWPDKQRVFAGTIFIRPTGLVETRTPQTAAELDEVIDLAAEKRAIYLIRMRETLNATGGASVPAAPTAAEQYIAELGKAAEL
;
A
#
# COMPACT_ATOMS: atom_id res chain seq x y z
N PRO A 1 -16.69 -0.73 -8.62
CA PRO A 1 -16.64 -0.55 -7.14
C PRO A 1 -15.60 -1.46 -6.46
N HIS A 2 -15.68 -2.78 -6.71
CA HIS A 2 -14.83 -3.77 -6.04
C HIS A 2 -13.34 -3.55 -6.33
N ILE A 3 -12.96 -3.32 -7.59
CA ILE A 3 -11.56 -3.10 -8.00
C ILE A 3 -10.91 -1.93 -7.26
N VAL A 4 -11.62 -0.81 -7.04
CA VAL A 4 -11.08 0.37 -6.35
C VAL A 4 -10.77 0.06 -4.88
N LYS A 5 -11.73 -0.55 -4.16
CA LYS A 5 -11.51 -0.95 -2.76
C LYS A 5 -10.41 -2.00 -2.65
N THR A 6 -10.46 -3.02 -3.51
CA THR A 6 -9.49 -4.11 -3.51
C THR A 6 -8.10 -3.61 -3.87
N ALA A 7 -7.94 -2.68 -4.80
CA ALA A 7 -6.63 -2.11 -5.13
C ALA A 7 -6.04 -1.33 -3.95
N MET A 8 -6.85 -0.51 -3.25
CA MET A 8 -6.39 0.15 -2.02
C MET A 8 -6.00 -0.88 -0.93
N ALA A 9 -6.82 -1.91 -0.75
CA ALA A 9 -6.55 -2.97 0.23
C ALA A 9 -5.30 -3.79 -0.09
N MET A 10 -5.09 -4.16 -1.36
CA MET A 10 -3.88 -4.85 -1.81
C MET A 10 -2.64 -3.98 -1.63
N SER A 11 -2.75 -2.67 -1.84
CA SER A 11 -1.61 -1.76 -1.61
C SER A 11 -1.18 -1.74 -0.13
N ASN A 12 -2.12 -1.99 0.78
CA ASN A 12 -1.87 -2.07 2.23
C ASN A 12 -1.39 -3.45 2.69
N LEU A 13 -1.32 -4.43 1.79
CA LEU A 13 -0.81 -5.76 2.08
C LEU A 13 0.69 -5.83 1.79
N ARG A 14 1.44 -6.56 2.63
CA ARG A 14 2.85 -6.84 2.39
C ARG A 14 3.01 -7.62 1.08
N GLY A 15 3.87 -7.14 0.19
CA GLY A 15 4.10 -7.64 -1.16
C GLY A 15 3.08 -7.17 -2.20
N GLY A 16 2.04 -6.44 -1.81
CA GLY A 16 0.97 -6.06 -2.72
C GLY A 16 0.07 -7.25 -3.07
N GLY A 17 -0.36 -7.35 -4.33
CA GLY A 17 -1.09 -8.52 -4.81
C GLY A 17 -1.60 -8.42 -6.24
N PHE A 18 -2.24 -9.49 -6.71
CA PHE A 18 -2.84 -9.55 -8.05
C PHE A 18 -4.35 -9.58 -7.96
N ILE A 19 -5.01 -8.76 -8.77
CA ILE A 19 -6.45 -8.81 -9.00
C ILE A 19 -6.67 -9.36 -10.39
N ILE A 20 -7.28 -10.54 -10.49
CA ILE A 20 -7.57 -11.19 -11.77
C ILE A 20 -9.07 -11.02 -12.04
N VAL A 21 -9.40 -10.37 -13.14
CA VAL A 21 -10.78 -10.20 -13.62
C VAL A 21 -11.03 -11.24 -14.72
N GLY A 22 -12.20 -11.87 -14.69
CA GLY A 22 -12.54 -13.02 -15.57
C GLY A 22 -12.51 -14.37 -14.85
N VAL A 23 -12.39 -14.35 -13.52
CA VAL A 23 -12.53 -15.53 -12.66
C VAL A 23 -13.65 -15.26 -11.67
N GLY A 24 -14.67 -16.12 -11.67
CA GLY A 24 -15.83 -16.03 -10.79
C GLY A 24 -15.95 -17.25 -9.88
N PRO A 25 -16.72 -17.16 -8.79
CA PRO A 25 -17.03 -18.31 -7.97
C PRO A 25 -17.90 -19.33 -8.75
N SER A 26 -17.54 -20.60 -8.66
CA SER A 26 -18.27 -21.76 -9.19
C SER A 26 -18.78 -22.61 -8.05
N GLY A 27 -20.06 -22.49 -7.70
CA GLY A 27 -20.69 -23.36 -6.70
C GLY A 27 -19.82 -23.59 -5.45
N THR A 28 -19.89 -24.81 -4.91
CA THR A 28 -19.48 -25.12 -3.53
C THR A 28 -17.99 -25.14 -3.25
N ASP A 29 -17.08 -25.08 -4.24
CA ASP A 29 -15.61 -25.00 -3.98
C ASP A 29 -14.74 -24.72 -5.24
N GLY A 30 -15.32 -24.28 -6.36
CA GLY A 30 -14.58 -24.08 -7.62
C GLY A 30 -14.42 -22.60 -8.00
N LEU A 31 -13.35 -22.27 -8.72
CA LEU A 31 -13.22 -21.01 -9.48
C LEU A 31 -13.62 -21.28 -10.93
N THR A 32 -14.72 -20.71 -11.42
CA THR A 32 -15.07 -20.77 -12.85
C THR A 32 -14.27 -19.71 -13.59
N ARG A 33 -13.58 -20.17 -14.63
CA ARG A 33 -12.91 -19.33 -15.62
C ARG A 33 -13.95 -18.84 -16.63
N THR A 34 -14.59 -17.71 -16.36
CA THR A 34 -15.54 -17.09 -17.30
C THR A 34 -14.84 -16.29 -18.39
N GLY A 35 -13.59 -15.85 -18.15
CA GLY A 35 -12.86 -14.95 -19.03
C GLY A 35 -13.46 -13.55 -19.03
N ILE A 36 -12.83 -12.66 -19.78
CA ILE A 36 -13.41 -11.38 -20.17
C ILE A 36 -13.71 -11.43 -21.67
N SER A 37 -14.87 -10.91 -22.09
CA SER A 37 -15.18 -10.81 -23.51
C SER A 37 -14.25 -9.80 -24.18
N SER A 38 -13.76 -10.13 -25.37
CA SER A 38 -12.86 -9.31 -26.20
C SER A 38 -13.37 -7.88 -26.42
N ASP A 39 -14.69 -7.69 -26.47
CA ASP A 39 -15.32 -6.38 -26.68
C ASP A 39 -15.15 -5.45 -25.47
N HIS A 40 -15.03 -6.01 -24.26
CA HIS A 40 -14.75 -5.25 -23.06
C HIS A 40 -13.26 -4.96 -22.90
N LEU A 41 -12.37 -5.86 -23.34
CA LEU A 41 -10.92 -5.66 -23.28
C LEU A 41 -10.44 -4.49 -24.12
N ALA A 42 -10.98 -4.32 -25.32
CA ALA A 42 -10.63 -3.20 -26.20
C ALA A 42 -11.01 -1.82 -25.62
N THR A 43 -11.89 -1.79 -24.61
CA THR A 43 -12.36 -0.56 -23.95
C THR A 43 -11.64 -0.31 -22.61
N TYR A 44 -10.86 -1.26 -22.11
CA TYR A 44 -10.13 -1.12 -20.85
C TYR A 44 -8.80 -0.39 -21.07
N ASP A 45 -8.86 0.94 -21.04
CA ASP A 45 -7.68 1.77 -20.93
C ASP A 45 -7.10 1.66 -19.50
N SER A 46 -5.85 1.22 -19.41
CA SER A 46 -5.13 1.09 -18.13
C SER A 46 -5.07 2.41 -17.37
N ASP A 47 -4.92 3.52 -18.10
CA ASP A 47 -4.75 4.84 -17.54
C ASP A 47 -6.07 5.34 -16.96
N ASP A 48 -7.19 5.09 -17.63
CA ASP A 48 -8.52 5.38 -17.11
C ASP A 48 -8.82 4.59 -15.83
N LEU A 49 -8.43 3.32 -15.78
CA LEU A 49 -8.63 2.48 -14.60
C LEU A 49 -7.80 2.99 -13.42
N LEU A 50 -6.51 3.27 -13.65
CA LEU A 50 -5.63 3.85 -12.65
C LEU A 50 -6.11 5.22 -12.19
N ALA A 51 -6.56 6.08 -13.10
CA ALA A 51 -7.14 7.38 -12.78
C ALA A 51 -8.40 7.23 -11.93
N LYS A 52 -9.27 6.25 -12.24
CA LYS A 52 -10.45 5.93 -11.43
C LYS A 52 -10.08 5.46 -10.03
N ILE A 53 -9.06 4.61 -9.88
CA ILE A 53 -8.57 4.14 -8.56
C ILE A 53 -7.98 5.32 -7.78
N ASN A 54 -7.06 6.08 -8.40
CA ASN A 54 -6.34 7.21 -7.82
C ASN A 54 -7.22 8.44 -7.54
N ARG A 55 -8.42 8.48 -8.12
CA ARG A 55 -9.46 9.41 -7.71
C ARG A 55 -9.91 9.20 -6.27
N PHE A 56 -9.82 7.99 -5.73
CA PHE A 56 -10.27 7.66 -4.38
C PHE A 56 -9.15 7.34 -3.40
N SER A 57 -7.93 7.06 -3.85
CA SER A 57 -6.79 6.76 -2.98
C SER A 57 -5.89 7.96 -2.70
N SER A 58 -5.29 7.96 -1.51
CA SER A 58 -4.17 8.82 -1.13
C SER A 58 -3.27 8.03 -0.16
N PRO A 59 -1.97 7.82 -0.43
CA PRO A 59 -1.25 8.11 -1.68
C PRO A 59 -1.84 7.40 -2.90
N ALA A 60 -1.34 7.73 -4.09
CA ALA A 60 -1.72 7.04 -5.32
C ALA A 60 -1.35 5.55 -5.21
N VAL A 61 -2.23 4.68 -5.70
CA VAL A 61 -1.97 3.25 -5.83
C VAL A 61 -1.05 3.06 -7.01
N ASN A 62 0.07 2.38 -6.77
CA ASN A 62 0.97 1.91 -7.82
C ASN A 62 0.47 0.55 -8.30
N ALA A 63 -0.05 0.48 -9.52
CA ALA A 63 -0.50 -0.76 -10.11
C ALA A 63 -0.22 -0.80 -11.61
N MET A 64 0.01 -2.01 -12.12
CA MET A 64 0.19 -2.30 -13.54
C MET A 64 -0.99 -3.14 -14.01
N VAL A 65 -1.57 -2.76 -15.15
CA VAL A 65 -2.67 -3.47 -15.78
C VAL A 65 -2.12 -4.18 -17.01
N ALA A 66 -2.36 -5.48 -17.11
CA ALA A 66 -1.94 -6.29 -18.24
C ALA A 66 -3.04 -7.28 -18.63
N THR A 67 -3.18 -7.52 -19.93
CA THR A 67 -4.02 -8.60 -20.44
C THR A 67 -3.15 -9.86 -20.58
N VAL A 68 -3.64 -10.97 -20.04
CA VAL A 68 -2.95 -12.26 -20.09
C VAL A 68 -3.90 -13.30 -20.67
N GLU A 69 -3.45 -14.01 -21.70
CA GLU A 69 -4.18 -15.14 -22.26
C GLU A 69 -3.74 -16.43 -21.56
N HIS A 70 -4.70 -17.26 -21.14
CA HIS A 70 -4.44 -18.59 -20.60
C HIS A 70 -5.54 -19.57 -21.01
N ASN A 71 -5.16 -20.68 -21.66
CA ASN A 71 -6.09 -21.68 -22.23
C ASN A 71 -7.12 -21.09 -23.20
N ASN A 72 -6.70 -20.20 -24.10
CA ASN A 72 -7.56 -19.47 -25.05
C ASN A 72 -8.65 -18.61 -24.39
N ILE A 73 -8.44 -18.24 -23.12
CA ILE A 73 -9.30 -17.32 -22.39
C ILE A 73 -8.44 -16.13 -21.98
N GLU A 74 -8.91 -14.93 -22.31
CA GLU A 74 -8.24 -13.70 -21.91
C GLU A 74 -8.66 -13.29 -20.49
N TYR A 75 -7.70 -12.78 -19.74
CA TYR A 75 -7.86 -12.26 -18.38
C TYR A 75 -7.26 -10.87 -18.28
N LEU A 76 -7.90 -10.03 -17.47
CA LEU A 76 -7.31 -8.75 -17.07
C LEU A 76 -6.64 -8.94 -15.71
N VAL A 77 -5.33 -8.76 -15.66
CA VAL A 77 -4.52 -8.86 -14.45
C VAL A 77 -4.10 -7.47 -14.02
N ILE A 78 -4.43 -7.11 -12.79
CA ILE A 78 -4.01 -5.86 -12.16
C ILE A 78 -3.02 -6.23 -11.06
N ALA A 79 -1.74 -6.00 -11.31
CA ALA A 79 -0.68 -6.19 -10.34
C ALA A 79 -0.56 -4.91 -9.49
N VAL A 80 -1.03 -4.98 -8.25
CA VAL A 80 -1.00 -3.88 -7.30
C VAL A 80 0.24 -4.02 -6.45
N GLN A 81 1.05 -2.97 -6.39
CA GLN A 81 2.24 -2.91 -5.54
C GLN A 81 1.86 -2.45 -4.14
N GLU A 82 2.65 -2.92 -3.17
CA GLU A 82 2.62 -2.41 -1.81
C GLU A 82 2.93 -0.90 -1.77
N PHE A 83 2.36 -0.18 -0.81
CA PHE A 83 2.67 1.24 -0.64
C PHE A 83 4.15 1.49 -0.32
N GLU A 84 4.69 2.63 -0.73
CA GLU A 84 6.12 2.93 -0.54
C GLU A 84 6.48 3.47 0.84
N ARG A 85 5.58 4.24 1.46
CA ARG A 85 5.90 5.00 2.66
C ARG A 85 4.77 5.06 3.68
N THR A 86 3.57 5.38 3.23
CA THR A 86 2.39 5.51 4.10
C THR A 86 1.27 4.66 3.53
N PRO A 87 0.41 4.09 4.39
CA PRO A 87 -0.74 3.31 3.95
C PRO A 87 -1.62 4.10 3.01
N VAL A 88 -2.23 3.39 2.06
CA VAL A 88 -3.22 3.95 1.15
C VAL A 88 -4.54 4.07 1.89
N ILE A 89 -5.01 5.31 2.03
CA ILE A 89 -6.31 5.66 2.62
C ILE A 89 -7.27 6.13 1.54
N CYS A 90 -8.56 5.93 1.77
CA CYS A 90 -9.59 6.52 0.93
C CYS A 90 -9.66 8.02 1.18
N ARG A 91 -9.44 8.86 0.16
CA ARG A 91 -9.40 10.33 0.30
C ARG A 91 -10.74 11.03 0.10
N ARG A 92 -11.75 10.32 -0.41
CA ARG A 92 -13.06 10.91 -0.71
C ARG A 92 -14.17 9.88 -0.60
N ASP A 93 -15.37 10.37 -0.32
CA ASP A 93 -16.55 9.55 -0.35
C ASP A 93 -16.90 9.14 -1.79
N GLY A 94 -17.46 7.94 -1.91
CA GLY A 94 -17.93 7.40 -3.18
C GLY A 94 -19.12 6.49 -2.95
N GLN A 95 -20.13 6.64 -3.79
CA GLN A 95 -21.31 5.79 -3.80
C GLN A 95 -21.44 5.14 -5.16
N TRP A 96 -21.58 3.81 -5.19
CA TRP A 96 -21.87 3.05 -6.39
C TRP A 96 -23.30 2.48 -6.35
N PRO A 97 -23.87 2.09 -7.51
CA PRO A 97 -25.25 1.60 -7.61
C PRO A 97 -25.57 0.43 -6.68
N ASP A 98 -24.59 -0.44 -6.41
CA ASP A 98 -24.75 -1.67 -5.61
C ASP A 98 -24.74 -1.45 -4.09
N LYS A 99 -25.20 -0.28 -3.61
CA LYS A 99 -25.19 0.14 -2.19
C LYS A 99 -23.82 0.15 -1.51
N GLN A 100 -22.74 -0.11 -2.25
CA GLN A 100 -21.39 -0.03 -1.72
C GLN A 100 -20.97 1.44 -1.59
N ARG A 101 -20.68 1.84 -0.36
CA ARG A 101 -20.09 3.13 -0.03
C ARG A 101 -18.62 2.97 0.33
N VAL A 102 -17.80 3.93 -0.09
CA VAL A 102 -16.49 4.21 0.49
C VAL A 102 -16.60 5.53 1.22
N PHE A 103 -15.98 5.62 2.39
CA PHE A 103 -15.90 6.84 3.17
C PHE A 103 -14.47 7.35 3.14
N ALA A 104 -14.31 8.67 3.11
CA ALA A 104 -13.03 9.33 3.28
C ALA A 104 -12.43 8.97 4.66
N GLY A 105 -11.10 8.87 4.71
CA GLY A 105 -10.35 8.45 5.90
C GLY A 105 -10.37 6.95 6.18
N THR A 106 -11.08 6.14 5.38
CA THR A 106 -11.16 4.68 5.61
C THR A 106 -9.92 3.98 5.06
N ILE A 107 -9.32 3.10 5.88
CA ILE A 107 -8.31 2.11 5.45
C ILE A 107 -9.04 0.82 5.09
N PHE A 108 -8.68 0.26 3.94
CA PHE A 108 -9.11 -1.08 3.55
C PHE A 108 -7.94 -2.04 3.68
N ILE A 109 -8.25 -3.27 4.06
CA ILE A 109 -7.32 -4.38 4.18
C ILE A 109 -7.88 -5.61 3.49
N ARG A 110 -6.98 -6.55 3.22
CA ARG A 110 -7.32 -7.88 2.77
C ARG A 110 -6.67 -8.88 3.72
N PRO A 111 -7.44 -9.50 4.63
CA PRO A 111 -6.90 -10.48 5.57
C PRO A 111 -6.26 -11.66 4.83
N THR A 112 -5.16 -12.15 5.37
CA THR A 112 -4.48 -13.34 4.84
C THR A 112 -5.41 -14.56 4.91
N GLY A 113 -5.50 -15.31 3.82
CA GLY A 113 -6.34 -16.52 3.74
C GLY A 113 -7.81 -16.29 3.40
N LEU A 114 -8.27 -15.04 3.34
CA LEU A 114 -9.64 -14.70 2.92
C LEU A 114 -9.65 -13.91 1.61
N VAL A 115 -10.56 -14.27 0.70
CA VAL A 115 -10.77 -13.58 -0.57
C VAL A 115 -11.80 -12.45 -0.38
N GLU A 116 -11.57 -11.59 0.62
CA GLU A 116 -12.48 -10.49 0.97
C GLU A 116 -11.72 -9.18 1.19
N THR A 117 -12.29 -8.07 0.73
CA THR A 117 -11.80 -6.72 1.04
C THR A 117 -12.73 -6.06 2.05
N ARG A 118 -12.19 -5.66 3.20
CA ARG A 118 -12.97 -5.02 4.27
C ARG A 118 -12.14 -4.00 5.05
N THR A 119 -12.77 -3.31 5.98
CA THR A 119 -12.06 -2.48 6.96
C THR A 119 -11.45 -3.38 8.05
N PRO A 120 -10.37 -2.94 8.70
CA PRO A 120 -9.88 -3.59 9.93
C PRO A 120 -11.03 -3.68 10.95
N GLN A 121 -11.21 -4.87 11.52
CA GLN A 121 -12.20 -5.16 12.56
C GLN A 121 -11.56 -5.29 13.94
N THR A 122 -10.28 -5.65 13.98
CA THR A 122 -9.51 -5.81 15.22
C THR A 122 -8.33 -4.85 15.25
N ALA A 123 -7.81 -4.57 16.46
CA ALA A 123 -6.60 -3.79 16.62
C ALA A 123 -5.40 -4.47 15.93
N ALA A 124 -5.28 -5.80 16.05
CA ALA A 124 -4.20 -6.57 15.43
C ALA A 124 -4.14 -6.39 13.90
N GLU A 125 -5.30 -6.39 13.23
CA GLU A 125 -5.37 -6.14 11.78
C GLU A 125 -4.93 -4.73 11.37
N LEU A 126 -5.19 -3.75 12.23
CA LEU A 126 -4.74 -2.38 12.00
C LEU A 126 -3.24 -2.24 12.33
N ASP A 127 -2.78 -2.89 13.39
CA ASP A 127 -1.38 -2.91 13.82
C ASP A 127 -0.48 -3.48 12.72
N GLU A 128 -0.91 -4.55 12.01
CA GLU A 128 -0.18 -5.09 10.87
C GLU A 128 0.12 -4.03 9.79
N VAL A 129 -0.84 -3.15 9.49
CA VAL A 129 -0.68 -2.08 8.50
C VAL A 129 0.21 -0.96 9.04
N ILE A 130 0.09 -0.64 10.33
CA ILE A 130 0.88 0.39 11.00
C ILE A 130 2.34 -0.04 11.11
N ASP A 131 2.60 -1.28 11.51
CA ASP A 131 3.93 -1.86 11.61
C ASP A 131 4.62 -1.87 10.25
N LEU A 132 3.89 -2.24 9.18
CA LEU A 132 4.41 -2.17 7.82
C LEU A 132 4.80 -0.74 7.43
N ALA A 133 3.99 0.25 7.81
CA ALA A 133 4.28 1.65 7.57
C ALA A 133 5.49 2.14 8.37
N ALA A 134 5.59 1.75 9.64
CA ALA A 134 6.72 2.08 10.51
C ALA A 134 8.03 1.49 9.97
N GLU A 135 8.03 0.23 9.55
CA GLU A 135 9.17 -0.46 8.94
C GLU A 135 9.67 0.31 7.70
N LYS A 136 8.77 0.61 6.75
CA LYS A 136 9.13 1.38 5.55
C LYS A 136 9.64 2.77 5.87
N ARG A 137 9.01 3.44 6.85
CA ARG A 137 9.42 4.78 7.28
C ARG A 137 10.82 4.75 7.86
N ALA A 138 11.17 3.75 8.66
CA ALA A 138 12.51 3.56 9.21
C ALA A 138 13.54 3.36 8.08
N ILE A 139 13.28 2.45 7.13
CA ILE A 139 14.15 2.23 5.98
C ILE A 139 14.35 3.52 5.18
N TYR A 140 13.28 4.27 4.92
CA TYR A 140 13.36 5.55 4.22
C TYR A 140 14.25 6.56 4.94
N LEU A 141 14.11 6.70 6.27
CA LEU A 141 14.92 7.63 7.06
C LEU A 141 16.40 7.26 7.06
N ILE A 142 16.71 5.96 7.13
CA ILE A 142 18.09 5.46 7.05
C ILE A 142 18.71 5.81 5.69
N ARG A 143 18.02 5.50 4.59
CA ARG A 143 18.48 5.83 3.23
C ARG A 143 18.67 7.33 3.01
N MET A 144 17.76 8.14 3.57
CA MET A 144 17.84 9.59 3.51
C MET A 144 19.10 10.11 4.24
N ARG A 145 19.39 9.59 5.43
CA ARG A 145 20.62 9.92 6.18
C ARG A 145 21.89 9.54 5.39
N GLU A 146 21.93 8.34 4.82
CA GLU A 146 23.08 7.88 4.03
C GLU A 146 23.34 8.80 2.83
N THR A 147 22.28 9.22 2.13
CA THR A 147 22.37 10.14 1.00
C THR A 147 22.89 11.52 1.43
N LEU A 148 22.41 12.04 2.57
CA LEU A 148 22.86 13.32 3.13
C LEU A 148 24.34 13.26 3.52
N ASN A 149 24.78 12.18 4.16
CA ASN A 149 26.19 11.97 4.51
C ASN A 149 27.08 11.88 3.26
N ALA A 150 26.62 11.22 2.20
CA ALA A 150 27.38 11.09 0.95
C ALA A 150 27.51 12.43 0.19
N THR A 151 26.55 13.34 0.35
CA THR A 151 26.52 14.65 -0.34
C THR A 151 27.20 15.77 0.49
N GLY A 152 27.84 15.44 1.61
CA GLY A 152 28.53 16.42 2.46
C GLY A 152 27.62 17.21 3.40
N GLY A 153 26.39 16.74 3.64
CA GLY A 153 25.49 17.32 4.63
C GLY A 153 26.08 17.23 6.04
N ALA A 154 25.90 18.29 6.84
CA ALA A 154 26.43 18.41 8.19
C ALA A 154 26.24 17.10 8.98
N SER A 155 27.36 16.52 9.43
CA SER A 155 27.34 15.39 10.33
C SER A 155 26.47 15.74 11.53
N VAL A 156 25.46 14.92 11.83
CA VAL A 156 24.84 14.96 13.17
C VAL A 156 26.01 14.82 14.16
N PRO A 157 26.26 15.82 15.03
CA PRO A 157 27.35 15.71 15.99
C PRO A 157 27.13 14.42 16.77
N ALA A 158 28.17 13.58 16.80
CA ALA A 158 28.11 12.36 17.59
C ALA A 158 27.66 12.75 19.01
N ALA A 159 26.69 12.01 19.56
CA ALA A 159 26.30 12.21 20.95
C ALA A 159 27.59 12.20 21.79
N PRO A 160 27.84 13.22 22.63
CA PRO A 160 29.08 13.32 23.37
C PRO A 160 29.25 12.05 24.19
N THR A 161 30.41 11.44 24.08
CA THR A 161 30.73 10.21 24.80
C THR A 161 30.68 10.47 26.30
N ALA A 162 30.41 9.43 27.10
CA ALA A 162 30.31 9.57 28.56
C ALA A 162 31.55 10.23 29.19
N ALA A 163 32.72 10.04 28.58
CA ALA A 163 33.97 10.70 28.97
C ALA A 163 33.95 12.22 28.72
N GLU A 164 33.45 12.67 27.58
CA GLU A 164 33.32 14.09 27.24
C GLU A 164 32.27 14.80 28.11
N GLN A 165 31.20 14.09 28.47
CA GLN A 165 30.19 14.59 29.42
C GLN A 165 30.79 14.75 30.82
N TYR A 166 31.59 13.78 31.28
CA TYR A 166 32.25 13.84 32.58
C TYR A 166 33.28 14.99 32.68
N ILE A 167 34.06 15.21 31.62
CA ILE A 167 35.02 16.33 31.55
C ILE A 167 34.27 17.68 31.55
N ALA A 168 33.14 17.78 30.85
CA ALA A 168 32.32 18.99 30.86
C ALA A 168 31.69 19.29 32.23
N GLU A 169 31.35 18.25 33.01
CA GLU A 169 30.86 18.42 34.38
C GLU A 169 31.97 18.86 35.35
N LEU A 170 33.16 18.27 35.23
CA LEU A 170 34.33 18.65 36.04
C LEU A 170 34.77 20.09 35.78
N GLY A 171 34.70 20.56 34.52
CA GLY A 171 35.00 21.95 34.17
C GLY A 171 34.05 22.96 34.85
N LYS A 172 32.76 22.63 34.97
CA LYS A 172 31.77 23.48 35.66
C LYS A 172 31.94 23.50 37.18
N ALA A 173 32.46 22.42 37.77
CA ALA A 173 32.74 22.34 39.20
C ALA A 173 34.00 23.12 39.60
N ALA A 174 34.90 23.42 38.66
CA ALA A 174 36.13 24.17 38.90
C ALA A 174 35.96 25.70 38.82
N GLU A 175 34.80 26.18 38.36
CA GLU A 175 34.44 27.61 38.27
C GLU A 175 33.58 28.12 39.46
N LEU A 176 33.37 27.28 40.48
CA LEU A 176 32.71 27.60 41.76
C LEU A 176 33.74 27.68 42.90
#